data_AF-A0A535JPH6-F1
#
_entry.id   AF-A0A535JPH6-F1
#
_cell.length_a   1.000
_cell.length_b   1.000
_cell.length_c   1.000
_cell.angle_alpha   90.00
_cell.angle_beta   90.00
_cell.angle_gamma   90.00
#
_symmetry.space_group_name_H-M   'P 1'
#
loop_
_entity.id
_entity.type
_entity.pdbx_description
1 polymer ?
#
loop_
_entity_poly.entity_id
_entity_poly.type
_entity_poly.pdbx_seq_one_letter_code
_entity_poly.pdbx_strand_id
1 'polypeptide(L)'
;MIDAKELALAREHPRGTERRRLLQYRDALNDLSTYAALPQSDRDAIVRWVETRRRIKEEFGIDHDATNLADPLLPADRLRAHVIAGECATAARHHFADPGGDLIAVVGELRKG
;
A
#
# COMPACT_ATOMS: atom_id res chain seq x y z
N MET A 1 -7.49 -11.40 5.05
CA MET A 1 -6.29 -11.97 5.71
C MET A 1 -5.27 -12.20 4.62
N ILE A 2 -4.04 -11.71 4.79
CA ILE A 2 -2.94 -11.98 3.84
C ILE A 2 -2.48 -13.42 4.09
N ASP A 3 -2.48 -14.25 3.05
CA ASP A 3 -2.07 -15.66 3.15
C ASP A 3 -0.54 -15.76 3.34
N ALA A 4 -0.09 -16.70 4.18
CA ALA A 4 1.32 -17.03 4.36
C ALA A 4 2.01 -17.37 3.03
N LYS A 5 1.29 -17.99 2.09
CA LYS A 5 1.81 -18.28 0.74
C LYS A 5 2.04 -17.01 -0.08
N GLU A 6 1.16 -16.01 0.05
CA GLU A 6 1.33 -14.72 -0.63
C GLU A 6 2.51 -13.93 -0.04
N LEU A 7 2.71 -14.02 1.28
CA LEU A 7 3.83 -13.39 1.96
C LEU A 7 5.16 -14.03 1.52
N ALA A 8 5.23 -15.36 1.45
CA ALA A 8 6.42 -16.08 0.99
C ALA A 8 6.78 -15.74 -0.47
N LEU A 9 5.79 -15.69 -1.36
CA LEU A 9 6.00 -15.33 -2.78
C LEU A 9 6.42 -13.86 -2.95
N ALA A 10 5.82 -12.95 -2.18
CA ALA A 10 6.20 -11.54 -2.19
C ALA A 10 7.59 -11.32 -1.60
N ARG A 11 8.03 -12.16 -0.66
CA ARG A 11 9.41 -12.15 -0.13
C ARG A 11 10.43 -12.66 -1.15
N GLU A 12 10.12 -13.76 -1.86
CA GLU A 12 11.05 -14.38 -2.82
C GLU A 12 11.15 -13.59 -4.13
N HIS A 13 10.05 -12.98 -4.56
CA HIS A 13 9.98 -12.19 -5.78
C HIS A 13 9.27 -10.84 -5.54
N PRO A 14 9.82 -9.95 -4.69
CA PRO A 14 9.17 -8.69 -4.34
C PRO A 14 8.89 -7.85 -5.58
N ARG A 15 9.83 -7.83 -6.52
CA ARG A 15 9.71 -7.09 -7.80
C ARG A 15 8.60 -7.62 -8.71
N GLY A 16 8.57 -8.93 -8.95
CA GLY A 16 7.63 -9.56 -9.88
C GLY A 16 6.20 -9.55 -9.36
N THR A 17 6.05 -9.76 -8.05
CA THR A 17 4.76 -9.75 -7.37
C THR A 17 4.22 -8.32 -7.27
N GLU A 18 5.06 -7.34 -6.91
CA GLU A 18 4.66 -5.93 -6.87
C GLU A 18 4.25 -5.42 -8.24
N ARG A 19 5.10 -5.60 -9.26
CA ARG A 19 4.80 -5.13 -10.61
C ARG A 19 3.53 -5.78 -11.15
N ARG A 20 3.32 -7.09 -10.96
CA ARG A 20 2.09 -7.75 -11.43
C ARG A 20 0.83 -7.22 -10.73
N ARG A 21 0.91 -6.89 -9.44
CA ARG A 21 -0.24 -6.45 -8.65
C ARG A 21 -0.54 -4.96 -8.77
N LEU A 22 0.50 -4.12 -8.83
CA LEU A 22 0.39 -2.67 -8.76
C LEU A 22 0.53 -1.95 -10.09
N LEU A 23 1.05 -2.58 -11.16
CA LEU A 23 1.25 -1.88 -12.44
C LEU A 23 -0.06 -1.30 -12.99
N GLN A 24 -1.17 -2.01 -12.84
CA GLN A 24 -2.50 -1.51 -13.23
C GLN A 24 -2.98 -0.32 -12.39
N TYR A 25 -2.41 -0.10 -11.21
CA TYR A 25 -2.73 1.00 -10.30
C TYR A 25 -1.65 2.08 -10.28
N ARG A 26 -0.71 2.05 -11.24
CA ARG A 26 0.45 2.96 -11.26
C ARG A 26 0.05 4.42 -11.17
N ASP A 27 -0.97 4.84 -11.91
CA ASP A 27 -1.43 6.23 -11.91
C ASP A 27 -2.00 6.60 -10.54
N ALA A 28 -2.82 5.72 -9.96
CA ALA A 28 -3.34 5.88 -8.60
C ALA A 28 -2.25 5.90 -7.51
N LEU A 29 -1.11 5.23 -7.72
CA LEU A 29 0.02 5.27 -6.79
C LEU A 29 0.88 6.53 -6.92
N ASN A 30 0.73 7.28 -8.01
CA ASN A 30 1.44 8.53 -8.24
C ASN A 30 0.56 9.77 -8.04
N ASP A 31 -0.77 9.62 -8.10
CA ASP A 31 -1.71 10.72 -8.03
C ASP A 31 -2.89 10.42 -7.10
N LEU A 32 -3.14 11.30 -6.14
CA LEU A 32 -4.18 11.14 -5.13
C LEU A 32 -5.59 11.27 -5.71
N SER A 33 -5.78 12.07 -6.76
CA SER A 33 -7.10 12.23 -7.37
C SER A 33 -7.51 10.96 -8.13
N THR A 34 -6.54 10.33 -8.80
CA THR A 34 -6.70 9.05 -9.48
C THR A 34 -6.94 7.94 -8.47
N TYR A 35 -6.23 7.94 -7.34
CA TYR A 35 -6.51 7.03 -6.23
C TYR A 35 -7.94 7.16 -5.71
N ALA A 36 -8.38 8.39 -5.41
CA ALA A 36 -9.70 8.64 -4.83
C ALA A 36 -10.85 8.30 -5.81
N ALA A 37 -10.60 8.39 -7.12
CA ALA A 37 -11.54 8.01 -8.16
C ALA A 37 -11.69 6.48 -8.33
N LEU A 38 -10.79 5.67 -7.78
CA LEU A 38 -10.88 4.21 -7.89
C LEU A 38 -12.11 3.66 -7.16
N PRO A 39 -12.73 2.57 -7.66
CA PRO A 39 -13.67 1.77 -6.89
C PRO A 39 -13.04 1.29 -5.57
N GLN A 40 -13.86 1.14 -4.52
CA GLN A 40 -13.36 0.70 -3.22
C GLN A 40 -12.64 -0.66 -3.29
N SER A 41 -13.10 -1.58 -4.14
CA SER A 41 -12.45 -2.89 -4.33
C SER A 41 -11.00 -2.78 -4.83
N ASP A 42 -10.72 -1.81 -5.69
CA ASP A 42 -9.38 -1.55 -6.19
C ASP A 42 -8.51 -0.86 -5.14
N ARG A 43 -9.08 0.10 -4.40
CA ARG A 43 -8.38 0.69 -3.24
C ARG A 43 -8.05 -0.37 -2.20
N ASP A 44 -8.95 -1.31 -1.93
CA ASP A 44 -8.72 -2.43 -1.02
C ASP A 44 -7.57 -3.34 -1.49
N ALA A 45 -7.43 -3.56 -2.80
CA ALA A 45 -6.30 -4.31 -3.35
C ALA A 45 -4.97 -3.58 -3.06
N ILE A 46 -4.94 -2.26 -3.23
CA ILE A 46 -3.76 -1.43 -2.91
C ILE A 46 -3.48 -1.49 -1.40
N VAL A 47 -4.49 -1.27 -0.54
CA VAL A 47 -4.36 -1.32 0.92
C VAL A 47 -3.77 -2.65 1.40
N ARG A 48 -4.29 -3.79 0.89
CA ARG A 48 -3.76 -5.13 1.22
C ARG A 48 -2.30 -5.29 0.80
N TRP A 49 -1.93 -4.74 -0.35
CA TRP A 49 -0.54 -4.78 -0.82
C TRP A 49 0.38 -3.97 0.10
N VAL A 50 -0.01 -2.74 0.46
CA VAL A 50 0.80 -1.91 1.36
C VAL A 50 0.93 -2.54 2.75
N GLU A 51 -0.12 -3.18 3.27
CA GLU A 51 -0.02 -3.96 4.50
C GLU A 51 0.93 -5.16 4.36
N THR A 52 0.90 -5.86 3.22
CA THR A 52 1.87 -6.94 2.92
C THR A 52 3.30 -6.41 2.95
N ARG A 53 3.54 -5.24 2.36
CA ARG A 53 4.83 -4.55 2.33
C ARG A 53 5.32 -4.18 3.72
N ARG A 54 4.44 -3.65 4.57
CA ARG A 54 4.74 -3.34 5.98
C ARG A 54 5.20 -4.59 6.73
N ARG A 55 4.48 -5.70 6.58
CA ARG A 55 4.86 -6.99 7.20
C ARG A 55 6.20 -7.51 6.70
N ILE A 56 6.45 -7.44 5.40
CA ILE A 56 7.75 -7.85 4.83
C ILE A 56 8.91 -7.02 5.40
N LYS A 57 8.71 -5.70 5.53
CA LYS A 57 9.67 -4.81 6.18
C LYS A 57 9.90 -5.17 7.64
N GLU A 58 8.84 -5.36 8.42
CA GLU A 58 8.95 -5.63 9.86
C GLU A 58 9.52 -7.01 10.17
N GLU A 59 9.09 -8.04 9.45
CA GLU A 59 9.49 -9.43 9.70
C GLU A 59 10.86 -9.76 9.10
N PHE A 60 11.24 -9.13 7.99
CA PHE A 60 12.45 -9.51 7.22
C PHE A 60 13.41 -8.35 6.95
N GLY A 61 13.09 -7.12 7.33
CA GLY A 61 13.95 -5.94 7.09
C GLY A 61 14.01 -5.49 5.63
N ILE A 62 13.13 -5.99 4.77
CA ILE A 62 13.13 -5.70 3.32
C ILE A 62 12.13 -4.58 3.05
N ASP A 63 12.63 -3.37 2.78
CA ASP A 63 11.79 -2.19 2.53
C ASP A 63 12.08 -1.55 1.16
N HIS A 64 13.35 -1.23 0.90
CA HIS A 64 13.78 -0.54 -0.31
C HIS A 64 15.08 -1.16 -0.82
N ASP A 65 15.12 -1.46 -2.12
CA ASP A 65 16.34 -1.92 -2.80
C ASP A 65 16.89 -0.78 -3.65
N ALA A 66 17.85 -0.04 -3.09
CA ALA A 66 18.52 1.08 -3.74
C ALA A 66 19.36 0.66 -4.97
N THR A 67 19.66 -0.63 -5.13
CA THR A 67 20.44 -1.15 -6.27
C THR A 67 19.59 -1.41 -7.51
N ASN A 68 18.26 -1.25 -7.40
CA ASN A 68 17.33 -1.50 -8.48
C ASN A 68 16.97 -0.21 -9.25
N LEU A 69 17.71 0.03 -10.35
CA LEU A 69 17.59 1.22 -11.20
C LEU A 69 16.31 1.30 -12.06
N ALA A 70 15.49 0.26 -12.09
CA ALA A 70 14.37 0.17 -13.05
C ALA A 70 13.04 0.74 -12.53
N ASP A 71 12.83 0.77 -11.21
CA ASP A 71 11.75 1.48 -10.51
C ASP A 71 11.99 1.20 -9.01
N PRO A 72 12.46 2.17 -8.21
CA PRO A 72 12.70 1.92 -6.80
C PRO A 72 11.36 1.56 -6.15
N LEU A 73 11.32 0.39 -5.52
CA LEU A 73 10.26 0.01 -4.59
C LEU A 73 10.05 1.20 -3.64
N LEU A 74 8.86 1.81 -3.68
CA LEU A 74 8.53 2.90 -2.76
C LEU A 74 8.65 2.35 -1.33
N PRO A 75 9.33 3.07 -0.42
CA PRO A 75 9.38 2.66 0.98
C PRO A 75 7.97 2.43 1.52
N ALA A 76 7.79 1.41 2.34
CA ALA A 76 6.49 1.02 2.90
C ALA A 76 5.81 2.20 3.60
N ASP A 77 6.59 3.05 4.27
CA ASP A 77 6.08 4.24 4.96
C ASP A 77 5.54 5.28 3.97
N ARG A 78 6.18 5.43 2.80
CA ARG A 78 5.72 6.33 1.73
C ARG A 78 4.44 5.79 1.07
N LEU A 79 4.37 4.49 0.83
CA LEU A 79 3.15 3.83 0.35
C LEU A 79 1.99 4.00 1.34
N ARG A 80 2.27 3.83 2.64
CA ARG A 80 1.29 4.02 3.72
C ARG A 80 0.75 5.44 3.73
N ALA A 81 1.64 6.45 3.72
CA ALA A 81 1.24 7.85 3.72
C ALA A 81 0.37 8.20 2.49
N HIS A 82 0.73 7.68 1.31
CA HIS A 82 -0.05 7.88 0.08
C HIS A 82 -1.46 7.29 0.18
N VAL A 83 -1.58 6.05 0.65
CA VAL A 83 -2.87 5.39 0.85
C VAL A 83 -3.74 6.15 1.84
N ILE A 84 -3.19 6.58 2.98
CA ILE A 84 -3.95 7.34 3.98
C ILE A 84 -4.41 8.68 3.40
N ALA A 85 -3.54 9.41 2.69
CA ALA A 85 -3.92 10.67 2.05
C ALA A 85 -5.03 10.46 1.01
N GLY A 86 -4.98 9.39 0.23
CA GLY A 86 -5.98 9.06 -0.78
C GLY A 86 -7.33 8.64 -0.18
N GLU A 87 -7.32 7.87 0.90
CA GLU A 87 -8.53 7.51 1.65
C GLU A 87 -9.15 8.74 2.34
N CYS A 88 -8.32 9.64 2.91
CA CYS A 88 -8.77 10.93 3.41
C CYS A 88 -9.45 11.78 2.32
N ALA A 89 -8.84 11.87 1.14
CA ALA A 89 -9.42 12.59 0.00
C ALA A 89 -10.78 11.99 -0.42
N THR A 90 -10.88 10.66 -0.43
CA THR A 90 -12.13 9.95 -0.74
C THR A 90 -13.22 10.22 0.30
N ALA A 91 -12.86 10.25 1.58
CA ALA A 91 -13.77 10.51 2.69
C ALA A 91 -14.03 12.02 2.94
N ALA A 92 -13.48 12.92 2.11
CA ALA A 92 -13.50 14.37 2.32
C ALA A 92 -13.01 14.79 3.72
N ARG A 93 -12.02 14.06 4.26
CA ARG A 93 -11.43 14.31 5.58
C ARG A 93 -10.13 15.09 5.45
N HIS A 94 -10.09 16.27 6.05
CA HIS A 94 -8.91 17.15 6.00
C HIS A 94 -7.82 16.78 7.02
N HIS A 95 -8.15 16.00 8.04
CA HIS A 95 -7.20 15.60 9.08
C HIS A 95 -7.47 14.18 9.56
N PHE A 96 -6.46 13.32 9.44
CA PHE A 96 -6.44 11.98 10.02
C PHE A 96 -5.04 11.72 10.57
N ALA A 97 -4.94 11.49 11.87
CA ALA A 97 -3.68 11.12 12.50
C ALA A 97 -3.49 9.62 12.33
N ASP A 98 -2.50 9.23 11.53
CA ASP A 98 -2.15 7.83 11.33
C ASP A 98 -1.57 7.21 12.62
N PRO A 99 -2.24 6.23 13.25
CA PRO A 99 -1.75 5.61 14.48
C PRO A 99 -0.64 4.57 14.24
N GLY A 100 -0.29 4.27 12.98
CA GLY A 100 0.61 3.17 12.63
C GLY A 100 -0.07 1.80 12.69
N GLY A 101 0.72 0.73 12.73
CA GLY A 101 0.21 -0.66 12.84
C GLY A 101 -0.49 -1.18 11.59
N ASP A 102 -1.46 -2.10 11.75
CA ASP A 102 -2.18 -2.75 10.66
C ASP A 102 -2.94 -1.72 9.80
N LEU A 103 -2.51 -1.54 8.55
CA LEU A 103 -3.09 -0.55 7.67
C LEU A 103 -4.55 -0.87 7.29
N ILE A 104 -4.92 -2.15 7.20
CA ILE A 104 -6.30 -2.55 6.87
C ILE A 104 -7.24 -2.09 7.97
N ALA A 105 -6.85 -2.26 9.24
CA ALA A 105 -7.62 -1.78 10.38
C ALA A 105 -7.72 -0.25 10.38
N VAL A 106 -6.62 0.45 10.15
CA VAL A 106 -6.57 1.93 10.09
C VAL A 106 -7.48 2.49 9.00
N VAL A 107 -7.43 1.95 7.78
CA VAL A 107 -8.32 2.37 6.69
C VAL A 107 -9.78 2.02 6.99
N GLY A 108 -10.02 0.88 7.65
CA GLY A 108 -11.34 0.50 8.13
C GLY A 108 -11.95 1.56 9.07
N GLU A 109 -11.19 2.05 10.04
CA GLU A 109 -11.63 3.12 10.93
C GLU A 109 -11.76 4.48 10.22
N LEU A 110 -10.85 4.79 9.30
CA LEU A 110 -10.90 6.01 8.49
C LEU A 110 -12.21 6.08 7.68
N ARG A 111 -12.70 4.97 7.15
CA ARG A 111 -13.94 4.94 6.34
C ARG A 111 -15.24 4.91 7.16
N LYS A 112 -15.17 4.58 8.46
CA LYS A 112 -16.36 4.43 9.32
C LYS A 112 -16.91 5.75 9.85
N GLY A 113 -16.05 6.74 10.08
CA GLY A 113 -16.50 8.05 10.56
C GLY A 113 -16.62 9.05 9.44
#